data_AF-A0A1S1HAM0-F1
#
_entry.id   AF-A0A1S1HAM0-F1
#
_cell.length_a   1.000
_cell.length_b   1.000
_cell.length_c   1.000
_cell.angle_alpha   90.00
_cell.angle_beta   90.00
_cell.angle_gamma   90.00
#
_symmetry.space_group_name_H-M   'P 1'
#
loop_
_entity.id
_entity.type
_entity.pdbx_description
1 polymer ?
#
loop_
_entity_poly.entity_id
_entity_poly.type
_entity_poly.pdbx_seq_one_letter_code
_entity_poly.pdbx_strand_id
1 'polypeptide(L)'
;MKSGPIVLNQTLSKIHLVVSPSTELLINGSVDARTGFTVNQQLALERMGYSTSAILPSDYGVNSYAEAIFTRPQILKSDPDLVRRFVAATVRGYDYAYSHQQETVGALMLANPQLDPAQQAAQLKHQAAYIYTEFSRAHGTCAFQPSVISQTQDILTQFGGLKRRVDIQNIYSTDYLPSKKGQ
;
A
#
# COMPACT_ATOMS: atom_id res chain seq x y z
N MET A 1 -1.92 27.78 -16.58
CA MET A 1 -2.59 28.46 -15.45
C MET A 1 -1.64 28.45 -14.26
N LYS A 2 -1.39 29.61 -13.65
CA LYS A 2 -0.46 29.77 -12.53
C LYS A 2 -1.15 29.32 -11.23
N SER A 3 -0.62 28.29 -10.57
CA SER A 3 -1.03 27.86 -9.23
C SER A 3 -0.44 28.83 -8.20
N GLY A 4 -1.28 29.68 -7.63
CA GLY A 4 -0.93 30.47 -6.44
C GLY A 4 -0.92 29.58 -5.18
N PRO A 5 -0.29 30.04 -4.09
CA PRO A 5 -0.26 29.30 -2.83
C PRO A 5 -1.69 29.14 -2.28
N ILE A 6 -2.05 27.92 -1.91
CA ILE A 6 -3.31 27.63 -1.20
C ILE A 6 -3.20 28.28 0.18
N VAL A 7 -3.93 29.37 0.38
CA VAL A 7 -4.04 30.02 1.68
C VAL A 7 -5.04 29.22 2.52
N LEU A 8 -4.53 28.38 3.43
CA LEU A 8 -5.32 27.64 4.42
C LEU A 8 -5.87 28.61 5.48
N ASN A 9 -6.91 29.38 5.15
CA ASN A 9 -7.55 30.33 6.07
C ASN A 9 -8.85 29.78 6.69
N GLN A 10 -9.02 28.46 6.74
CA GLN A 10 -10.13 27.83 7.46
C GLN A 10 -9.58 26.82 8.49
N THR A 11 -9.99 26.99 9.74
CA THR A 11 -9.59 26.15 10.86
C THR A 11 -9.91 24.69 10.55
N LEU A 12 -8.89 23.82 10.61
CA LEU A 12 -9.01 22.37 10.37
C LEU A 12 -10.08 21.68 11.23
N SER A 13 -10.57 22.35 12.28
CA SER A 13 -11.65 21.91 13.16
C SER A 13 -13.01 21.70 12.47
N LYS A 14 -13.20 22.15 11.23
CA LYS A 14 -14.42 21.90 10.45
C LYS A 14 -14.35 20.62 9.59
N ILE A 15 -13.18 20.00 9.46
CA ILE A 15 -13.01 18.79 8.65
C ILE A 15 -13.38 17.58 9.49
N HIS A 16 -14.48 16.93 9.14
CA HIS A 16 -14.89 15.67 9.75
C HIS A 16 -14.20 14.50 9.04
N LEU A 17 -13.06 14.06 9.58
CA LEU A 17 -12.39 12.86 9.09
C LEU A 17 -13.17 11.61 9.51
N VAL A 18 -13.61 10.84 8.53
CA VAL A 18 -14.29 9.55 8.79
C VAL A 18 -13.49 8.40 8.19
N VAL A 19 -13.30 7.36 9.02
CA VAL A 19 -12.79 6.06 8.61
C VAL A 19 -14.00 5.15 8.39
N SER A 20 -14.42 5.00 7.14
CA SER A 20 -15.54 4.13 6.75
C SER A 20 -15.14 3.33 5.51
N PRO A 21 -15.54 2.05 5.38
CA PRO A 21 -15.33 1.30 4.13
C PRO A 21 -16.24 1.82 3.00
N SER A 22 -17.43 2.35 3.31
CA SER A 22 -18.40 2.83 2.32
C SER A 22 -18.00 4.19 1.76
N THR A 23 -18.20 4.35 0.45
CA THR A 23 -17.98 5.62 -0.25
C THR A 23 -19.23 6.51 -0.28
N GLU A 24 -20.37 6.00 0.20
CA GLU A 24 -21.64 6.73 0.18
C GLU A 24 -21.60 8.03 0.95
N LEU A 25 -20.88 8.08 2.08
CA LEU A 25 -20.73 9.29 2.89
C LEU A 25 -20.06 10.43 2.11
N LEU A 26 -19.15 10.10 1.20
CA LEU A 26 -18.52 11.09 0.33
C LEU A 26 -19.45 11.45 -0.83
N ILE A 27 -20.10 10.46 -1.44
CA ILE A 27 -21.02 10.65 -2.57
C ILE A 27 -22.22 11.53 -2.19
N ASN A 28 -22.80 11.31 -1.01
CA ASN A 28 -23.98 12.03 -0.54
C ASN A 28 -23.64 13.37 0.16
N GLY A 29 -22.35 13.73 0.24
CA GLY A 29 -21.89 14.96 0.87
C GLY A 29 -21.99 14.99 2.39
N SER A 30 -22.14 13.84 3.07
CA SER A 30 -22.12 13.77 4.54
C SER A 30 -20.73 14.06 5.12
N VAL A 31 -19.67 13.85 4.33
CA VAL A 31 -18.30 14.19 4.69
C VAL A 31 -17.60 14.89 3.52
N ASP A 32 -16.70 15.82 3.82
CA ASP A 32 -15.88 16.50 2.81
C ASP A 32 -14.67 15.65 2.37
N ALA A 33 -14.20 14.73 3.23
CA ALA A 33 -13.05 13.87 2.97
C ALA A 33 -13.15 12.54 3.73
N ARG A 34 -12.51 11.51 3.18
CA ARG A 34 -12.37 10.18 3.81
C ARG A 34 -10.98 9.61 3.58
N THR A 35 -10.57 8.69 4.47
CA THR A 35 -9.38 7.86 4.23
C THR A 35 -9.71 6.74 3.24
N GLY A 36 -8.71 6.31 2.47
CA GLY A 36 -8.83 5.22 1.51
C GLY A 36 -7.53 4.98 0.74
N PHE A 37 -7.53 3.92 -0.07
CA PHE A 37 -6.44 3.63 -1.00
C PHE A 37 -6.80 4.13 -2.39
N THR A 38 -5.84 4.77 -3.07
CA THR A 38 -6.00 5.23 -4.45
C THR A 38 -6.29 4.07 -5.41
N VAL A 39 -5.66 2.91 -5.18
CA VAL A 39 -5.90 1.66 -5.92
C VAL A 39 -7.31 1.11 -5.76
N ASN A 40 -8.06 1.51 -4.72
CA ASN A 40 -9.38 0.95 -4.41
C ASN A 40 -10.48 2.01 -4.49
N GLN A 41 -10.60 2.85 -3.47
CA GLN A 41 -11.77 3.72 -3.30
C GLN A 41 -11.80 4.87 -4.29
N GLN A 42 -10.65 5.46 -4.58
CA GLN A 42 -10.56 6.52 -5.58
C GLN A 42 -10.94 5.98 -6.97
N LEU A 43 -10.34 4.86 -7.36
CA LEU A 43 -10.63 4.20 -8.63
C LEU A 43 -12.11 3.79 -8.76
N ALA A 44 -12.73 3.30 -7.68
CA ALA A 44 -14.15 2.95 -7.68
C ALA A 44 -15.04 4.18 -7.94
N LEU A 45 -14.75 5.31 -7.31
CA LEU A 45 -15.48 6.57 -7.52
C LEU A 45 -15.35 7.11 -8.94
N GLU A 46 -14.13 7.10 -9.48
CA GLU A 46 -13.85 7.55 -10.85
C GLU A 46 -14.61 6.69 -11.87
N ARG A 47 -14.71 5.38 -11.65
CA ARG A 47 -15.52 4.48 -12.49
C ARG A 47 -17.03 4.72 -12.38
N MET A 48 -17.50 5.24 -11.24
CA MET A 48 -18.88 5.68 -11.06
C MET A 48 -19.14 7.08 -11.68
N GLY A 49 -18.12 7.72 -12.26
CA GLY A 49 -18.22 9.03 -12.91
C GLY A 49 -17.96 10.22 -11.98
N TYR A 50 -17.54 10.00 -10.74
CA TYR A 50 -17.19 11.07 -9.82
C TYR A 50 -15.74 11.53 -10.06
N SER A 51 -15.55 12.84 -10.16
CA SER A 51 -14.20 13.41 -10.10
C SER A 51 -13.71 13.37 -8.65
N THR A 52 -12.50 12.86 -8.44
CA THR A 52 -11.90 12.76 -7.11
C THR A 52 -10.52 13.39 -7.09
N SER A 53 -10.07 13.74 -5.89
CA SER A 53 -8.69 14.18 -5.64
C SER A 53 -8.19 13.48 -4.40
N ALA A 54 -6.94 13.02 -4.43
CA ALA A 54 -6.29 12.39 -3.29
C ALA A 54 -5.29 13.37 -2.66
N ILE A 55 -5.26 13.38 -1.34
CA ILE A 55 -4.20 14.01 -0.55
C ILE A 55 -3.30 12.87 -0.10
N LEU A 56 -2.16 12.68 -0.77
CA LEU A 56 -1.25 11.60 -0.44
C LEU A 56 -0.35 12.03 0.72
N PRO A 57 -0.25 11.25 1.82
CA PRO A 57 0.67 11.57 2.91
C PRO A 57 2.14 11.71 2.44
N SER A 58 2.53 10.96 1.41
CA SER A 58 3.85 11.04 0.79
C SER A 58 4.19 12.41 0.21
N ASP A 59 3.20 13.15 -0.30
CA ASP A 59 3.40 14.51 -0.82
C ASP A 59 3.78 15.51 0.29
N TYR A 60 3.54 15.13 1.54
CA TYR A 60 3.84 15.90 2.74
C TYR A 60 4.93 15.26 3.60
N GLY A 61 5.74 14.35 3.03
CA GLY A 61 6.88 13.73 3.71
C GLY A 61 6.53 12.60 4.67
N VAL A 62 5.28 12.15 4.71
CA VAL A 62 4.83 11.02 5.54
C VAL A 62 4.90 9.75 4.69
N ASN A 63 6.05 9.05 4.76
CA ASN A 63 6.22 7.77 4.08
C ASN A 63 6.15 6.61 5.08
N SER A 64 5.32 5.62 4.77
CA SER A 64 5.17 4.39 5.52
C SER A 64 4.74 3.26 4.59
N TYR A 65 5.02 2.01 4.98
CA TYR A 65 4.46 0.86 4.28
C TYR A 65 2.98 0.69 4.64
N ALA A 66 2.13 0.62 3.62
CA ALA A 66 0.72 0.29 3.81
C ALA A 66 0.52 -1.17 4.25
N GLU A 67 1.33 -2.08 3.67
CA GLU A 67 1.24 -3.52 3.91
C GLU A 67 2.65 -4.10 4.03
N ALA A 68 2.78 -5.16 4.82
CA ALA A 68 4.04 -5.84 5.09
C ALA A 68 3.80 -7.35 5.28
N ILE A 69 4.73 -8.16 4.78
CA ILE A 69 4.81 -9.58 5.17
C ILE A 69 5.53 -9.62 6.52
N PHE A 70 4.90 -10.26 7.51
CA PHE A 70 5.48 -10.41 8.85
C PHE A 70 5.36 -11.85 9.35
N THR A 71 6.25 -12.23 10.26
CA THR A 71 6.22 -13.55 10.92
C THR A 71 6.74 -13.42 12.36
N ARG A 72 6.61 -14.49 13.13
CA ARG A 72 7.14 -14.56 14.50
C ARG A 72 8.63 -14.90 14.47
N PRO A 73 9.47 -14.29 15.34
CA PRO A 73 10.89 -14.64 15.43
C PRO A 73 11.17 -16.13 15.67
N GLN A 74 10.24 -16.84 16.32
CA GLN A 74 10.35 -18.29 16.54
C GLN A 74 10.37 -19.06 15.22
N ILE A 75 9.55 -18.67 14.23
CA ILE A 75 9.52 -19.33 12.92
C ILE A 75 10.85 -19.10 12.18
N LEU A 76 11.43 -17.89 12.28
CA LEU A 76 12.74 -17.59 11.70
C LEU A 76 13.85 -18.48 12.28
N LYS A 77 13.74 -18.89 13.54
CA LYS A 77 14.70 -19.77 14.21
C LYS A 77 14.45 -21.24 13.93
N SER A 78 13.18 -21.67 13.91
CA SER A 78 12.83 -23.08 13.80
C SER A 78 12.76 -23.59 12.36
N ASP A 79 12.30 -22.74 11.42
CA ASP A 79 12.15 -23.10 10.01
C ASP A 79 12.37 -21.85 9.11
N PRO A 80 13.62 -21.36 9.01
CA PRO A 80 13.93 -20.24 8.13
C PRO A 80 13.65 -20.56 6.65
N ASP A 81 13.72 -21.83 6.25
CA ASP A 81 13.47 -22.24 4.87
C ASP A 81 11.99 -22.12 4.48
N LEU A 82 11.06 -22.36 5.42
CA LEU A 82 9.65 -22.04 5.20
C LEU A 82 9.44 -20.57 4.86
N VAL A 83 10.12 -19.66 5.56
CA VAL A 83 10.03 -18.22 5.29
C VAL A 83 10.60 -17.89 3.91
N ARG A 84 11.77 -18.44 3.55
CA ARG A 84 12.34 -18.26 2.20
C ARG A 84 11.38 -18.75 1.11
N ARG A 85 10.82 -19.95 1.26
CA ARG A 85 9.88 -20.52 0.29
C ARG A 85 8.60 -19.70 0.17
N PHE A 86 8.06 -19.22 1.30
CA PHE A 86 6.87 -18.37 1.31
C PHE A 86 7.13 -17.05 0.57
N VAL A 87 8.18 -16.32 0.95
CA VAL A 87 8.55 -15.04 0.32
C VAL A 87 8.83 -15.24 -1.17
N ALA A 88 9.59 -16.26 -1.55
CA ALA A 88 9.85 -16.58 -2.96
C ALA A 88 8.58 -16.96 -3.75
N ALA A 89 7.62 -17.66 -3.13
CA ALA A 89 6.33 -17.95 -3.75
C ALA A 89 5.49 -16.68 -3.93
N THR A 90 5.45 -15.80 -2.92
CA THR A 90 4.74 -14.51 -3.00
C THR A 90 5.31 -13.61 -4.08
N VAL A 91 6.64 -13.45 -4.15
CA VAL A 91 7.30 -12.65 -5.20
C VAL A 91 7.00 -13.21 -6.58
N ARG A 92 7.12 -14.53 -6.79
CA ARG A 92 6.73 -15.17 -8.06
C ARG A 92 5.25 -14.95 -8.40
N GLY A 93 4.38 -14.98 -7.39
CA GLY A 93 2.95 -14.70 -7.55
C GLY A 93 2.69 -13.28 -8.05
N TYR A 94 3.36 -12.29 -7.48
CA TYR A 94 3.31 -10.92 -8.00
C TYR A 94 3.86 -10.82 -9.42
N ASP A 95 5.07 -11.34 -9.68
CA ASP A 95 5.69 -11.28 -11.01
C ASP A 95 4.78 -11.90 -12.08
N TYR A 96 4.17 -13.05 -11.77
CA TYR A 96 3.20 -13.69 -12.64
C TYR A 96 1.93 -12.84 -12.79
N ALA A 97 1.36 -12.34 -11.70
CA ALA A 97 0.12 -11.60 -11.71
C ALA A 97 0.15 -10.38 -12.65
N TYR A 98 1.27 -9.67 -12.63
CA TYR A 98 1.45 -8.46 -13.41
C TYR A 98 1.89 -8.72 -14.86
N SER A 99 2.49 -9.87 -15.14
CA SER A 99 2.80 -10.31 -16.52
C SER A 99 1.63 -11.05 -17.21
N HIS A 100 0.67 -11.57 -16.44
CA HIS A 100 -0.48 -12.35 -16.91
C HIS A 100 -1.79 -11.78 -16.33
N GLN A 101 -2.06 -10.49 -16.57
CA GLN A 101 -3.15 -9.78 -15.91
C GLN A 101 -4.53 -10.37 -16.19
N GLN A 102 -4.78 -10.83 -17.42
CA GLN A 102 -6.07 -11.45 -17.78
C GLN A 102 -6.29 -12.77 -17.04
N GLU A 103 -5.28 -13.64 -17.00
CA GLU A 103 -5.34 -14.91 -16.26
C GLU A 103 -5.51 -14.66 -14.75
N THR A 104 -4.84 -13.63 -14.23
CA THR A 104 -4.93 -13.23 -12.82
C THR A 104 -6.33 -12.77 -12.45
N VAL A 105 -6.95 -11.92 -13.25
CA VAL A 105 -8.34 -11.51 -13.05
C VAL A 105 -9.26 -12.71 -13.15
N GLY A 106 -9.05 -13.60 -14.13
CA GLY A 106 -9.79 -14.85 -14.26
C GLY A 106 -9.71 -15.74 -13.01
N ALA A 107 -8.50 -15.95 -12.48
CA ALA A 107 -8.28 -16.70 -11.25
C ALA A 107 -8.98 -16.06 -10.05
N LEU A 108 -8.96 -14.73 -9.96
CA LEU A 108 -9.65 -14.01 -8.90
C LEU A 108 -11.17 -14.14 -9.01
N MET A 109 -11.74 -14.14 -10.23
CA MET A 109 -13.17 -14.34 -10.43
C MET A 109 -13.62 -15.76 -10.07
N LEU A 110 -12.76 -16.76 -10.30
CA LEU A 110 -13.04 -18.13 -9.86
C LEU A 110 -13.06 -18.23 -8.32
N ALA A 111 -12.16 -17.54 -7.63
CA ALA A 111 -12.08 -17.53 -6.17
C ALA A 111 -13.19 -16.68 -5.52
N ASN A 112 -13.60 -15.59 -6.16
CA ASN A 112 -14.65 -14.70 -5.66
C ASN A 112 -15.53 -14.17 -6.81
N PRO A 113 -16.57 -14.92 -7.22
CA PRO A 113 -17.41 -14.58 -8.37
C PRO A 113 -18.27 -13.32 -8.21
N GLN A 114 -18.35 -12.75 -7.00
CA GLN A 114 -19.13 -11.54 -6.72
C GLN A 114 -18.39 -10.24 -7.06
N LEU A 115 -17.10 -10.34 -7.42
CA LEU A 115 -16.29 -9.19 -7.79
C LEU A 115 -16.60 -8.72 -9.22
N ASP A 116 -16.42 -7.43 -9.48
CA ASP A 116 -16.45 -6.87 -10.83
C ASP A 116 -15.10 -7.11 -11.53
N PRO A 117 -15.02 -7.91 -12.60
CA PRO A 117 -13.78 -8.22 -13.30
C PRO A 117 -13.11 -6.98 -13.92
N ALA A 118 -13.90 -6.02 -14.40
CA ALA A 118 -13.36 -4.77 -14.94
C ALA A 118 -12.79 -3.88 -13.82
N GLN A 119 -13.38 -3.95 -12.62
CA GLN A 119 -12.79 -3.32 -11.44
C GLN A 119 -11.44 -3.96 -11.12
N GLN A 120 -11.39 -5.28 -11.02
CA GLN A 120 -10.17 -5.99 -10.64
C GLN A 120 -9.03 -5.78 -11.65
N ALA A 121 -9.36 -5.77 -12.95
CA ALA A 121 -8.38 -5.44 -13.99
C ALA A 121 -7.82 -4.02 -13.82
N ALA A 122 -8.67 -3.05 -13.52
CA ALA A 122 -8.24 -1.66 -13.30
C ALA A 122 -7.40 -1.52 -12.02
N GLN A 123 -7.79 -2.20 -10.93
CA GLN A 123 -7.05 -2.21 -9.67
C GLN A 123 -5.65 -2.82 -9.86
N LEU A 124 -5.58 -3.99 -10.49
CA LEU A 124 -4.31 -4.67 -10.79
C LEU A 124 -3.41 -3.77 -11.63
N LYS A 125 -3.93 -3.13 -12.68
CA LYS A 125 -3.14 -2.19 -13.49
C LYS A 125 -2.60 -1.02 -12.67
N HIS A 126 -3.42 -0.43 -11.79
CA HIS A 126 -3.01 0.73 -10.99
C HIS A 126 -2.02 0.34 -9.87
N GLN A 127 -2.19 -0.83 -9.26
CA GLN A 127 -1.37 -1.31 -8.15
C GLN A 127 0.08 -1.61 -8.57
N ALA A 128 0.32 -1.92 -9.85
CA ALA A 128 1.64 -2.23 -10.38
C ALA A 128 2.69 -1.14 -10.07
N ALA A 129 2.29 0.14 -10.09
CA ALA A 129 3.17 1.26 -9.80
C ALA A 129 3.63 1.33 -8.34
N TYR A 130 2.86 0.76 -7.41
CA TYR A 130 3.19 0.73 -5.98
C TYR A 130 3.98 -0.53 -5.59
N ILE A 131 3.86 -1.62 -6.35
CA ILE A 131 4.64 -2.85 -6.12
C ILE A 131 6.02 -2.76 -6.78
N TYR A 132 6.10 -2.23 -8.01
CA TYR A 132 7.34 -2.14 -8.79
C TYR A 132 7.87 -0.71 -8.92
N THR A 133 8.23 -0.14 -7.79
CA THR A 133 8.90 1.16 -7.69
C THR A 133 10.36 1.07 -8.13
N GLU A 134 11.03 2.22 -8.29
CA GLU A 134 12.48 2.25 -8.51
C GLU A 134 13.23 1.45 -7.44
N PHE A 135 12.84 1.62 -6.17
CA PHE A 135 13.43 0.91 -5.05
C PHE A 135 13.22 -0.61 -5.15
N SER A 136 12.00 -1.10 -5.37
CA SER A 136 11.78 -2.56 -5.41
C SER A 136 12.38 -3.21 -6.65
N ARG A 137 12.53 -2.49 -7.76
CA ARG A 137 13.32 -2.98 -8.91
C ARG A 137 14.81 -3.09 -8.57
N ALA A 138 15.34 -2.13 -7.83
CA ALA A 138 16.73 -2.11 -7.41
C ALA A 138 17.05 -3.08 -6.25
N HIS A 139 16.10 -3.39 -5.37
CA HIS A 139 16.34 -4.13 -4.13
C HIS A 139 15.54 -5.44 -3.99
N GLY A 140 14.61 -5.70 -4.91
CA GLY A 140 13.71 -6.85 -4.91
C GLY A 140 12.28 -6.49 -4.51
N THR A 141 11.31 -7.17 -5.12
CA THR A 141 9.90 -7.10 -4.72
C THR A 141 9.75 -7.50 -3.25
N CYS A 142 8.93 -6.77 -2.49
CA CYS A 142 8.76 -6.92 -1.04
C CYS A 142 9.99 -6.54 -0.17
N ALA A 143 11.03 -5.92 -0.74
CA ALA A 143 12.14 -5.38 0.05
C ALA A 143 11.71 -4.18 0.91
N PHE A 144 12.32 -4.07 2.10
CA PHE A 144 12.16 -2.91 2.98
C PHE A 144 13.29 -1.90 2.77
N GLN A 145 12.91 -0.63 2.69
CA GLN A 145 13.81 0.52 2.66
C GLN A 145 14.04 0.99 4.10
N PRO A 146 15.29 0.97 4.61
CA PRO A 146 15.57 1.31 6.00
C PRO A 146 15.08 2.71 6.41
N SER A 147 15.16 3.69 5.50
CA SER A 147 14.68 5.05 5.76
C SER A 147 13.17 5.12 5.95
N VAL A 148 12.37 4.33 5.23
CA VAL A 148 10.91 4.28 5.38
C VAL A 148 10.53 3.63 6.72
N ILE A 149 11.26 2.60 7.16
CA ILE A 149 11.06 2.01 8.49
C ILE A 149 11.38 3.01 9.59
N SER A 150 12.48 3.75 9.46
CA SER A 150 12.83 4.82 10.40
C SER A 150 11.76 5.90 10.46
N GLN A 151 11.29 6.40 9.30
CA GLN A 151 10.22 7.41 9.25
C GLN A 151 8.92 6.89 9.87
N THR A 152 8.57 5.63 9.63
CA THR A 152 7.39 5.00 10.25
C THR A 152 7.51 5.00 11.78
N GLN A 153 8.68 4.64 12.32
CA GLN A 153 8.92 4.70 13.76
C GLN A 153 8.84 6.14 14.30
N ASP A 154 9.30 7.14 13.55
CA ASP A 154 9.24 8.55 13.93
C ASP A 154 7.79 9.03 14.02
N ILE A 155 6.99 8.75 12.99
CA ILE A 155 5.55 9.04 12.95
C ILE A 155 4.83 8.37 14.12
N LEU A 156 5.09 7.09 14.37
CA LEU A 156 4.45 6.36 15.47
C LEU A 156 4.89 6.87 16.85
N THR A 157 6.13 7.30 17.01
CA THR A 157 6.62 7.89 18.27
C THR A 157 5.97 9.24 18.52
N GLN A 158 5.84 10.08 17.49
CA GLN A 158 5.31 11.43 17.61
C GLN A 158 3.78 11.47 17.71
N PHE A 159 3.08 10.65 16.91
CA PHE A 159 1.63 10.73 16.73
C PHE A 159 0.90 9.43 17.05
N GLY A 160 1.57 8.27 16.92
CA GLY A 160 0.95 6.94 17.06
C GLY A 160 0.99 6.34 18.47
N GLY A 161 1.54 7.04 19.46
CA GLY A 161 1.61 6.57 20.85
C GLY A 161 2.68 5.50 21.11
N LEU A 162 3.64 5.30 20.20
CA LEU A 162 4.77 4.41 20.42
C LEU A 162 5.68 4.99 21.53
N LYS A 163 5.59 4.38 22.72
CA LYS A 163 6.27 4.89 23.93
C LYS A 163 7.79 4.72 23.92
N ARG A 164 8.30 3.78 23.12
CA ARG A 164 9.72 3.44 23.11
C ARG A 164 10.17 3.08 21.71
N ARG A 165 11.26 3.72 21.28
CA ARG A 165 11.97 3.36 20.07
C ARG A 165 12.68 2.02 20.21
N VAL A 166 12.80 1.32 19.11
CA VAL A 166 13.57 0.09 18.94
C VAL A 166 14.61 0.31 17.85
N ASP A 167 15.68 -0.48 17.91
CA ASP A 167 16.63 -0.55 16.82
C ASP A 167 15.93 -1.12 15.58
N ILE A 168 15.93 -0.34 14.49
CA ILE A 168 15.24 -0.71 13.26
C ILE A 168 15.83 -1.98 12.64
N GLN A 169 17.11 -2.28 12.89
CA GLN A 169 17.76 -3.49 12.38
C GLN A 169 17.17 -4.78 12.99
N ASN A 170 16.42 -4.66 14.11
CA ASN A 170 15.80 -5.78 14.78
C ASN A 170 14.31 -5.99 14.44
N ILE A 171 13.72 -5.16 13.57
CA ILE A 171 12.27 -5.20 13.27
C ILE A 171 11.93 -5.50 11.81
N TYR A 172 12.92 -5.60 10.92
CA TYR A 172 12.74 -6.07 9.55
C TYR A 172 13.97 -6.87 9.10
N SER A 173 13.82 -7.68 8.05
CA SER A 173 14.93 -8.35 7.37
C SER A 173 14.63 -8.48 5.88
N THR A 174 15.68 -8.42 5.07
CA THR A 174 15.62 -8.67 3.61
C THR A 174 16.36 -9.96 3.22
N ASP A 175 16.84 -10.73 4.20
CA ASP A 175 17.69 -11.92 3.96
C ASP A 175 16.92 -13.11 3.38
N TYR A 176 15.59 -13.05 3.42
CA TYR A 176 14.68 -14.10 2.95
C TYR A 176 14.11 -13.80 1.56
N LEU A 177 14.48 -12.67 0.95
CA LEU A 177 14.10 -12.34 -0.42
C LEU A 177 14.77 -13.31 -1.40
N PRO A 178 14.11 -13.64 -2.53
CA PRO A 178 14.75 -14.44 -3.56
C PRO A 178 15.97 -13.70 -4.12
N SER A 179 17.05 -14.44 -4.37
CA SER A 179 18.21 -13.91 -5.08
C SER A 179 17.78 -13.33 -6.43
N LYS A 180 18.31 -12.16 -6.80
CA LYS A 180 18.15 -11.66 -8.17
C LYS A 180 18.73 -12.72 -9.11
N LYS A 181 17.89 -13.37 -9.92
CA LYS A 181 18.39 -14.13 -11.06
C LYS A 181 19.15 -13.14 -11.95
N GLY A 182 20.34 -13.54 -12.39
CA GLY A 182 21.28 -12.70 -13.14
C GLY A 182 20.59 -11.87 -14.21
N GLN A 183 20.96 -10.59 -14.23
CA GLN A 183 20.70 -9.69 -15.36
C GLN A 183 21.35 -10.24 -16.62
#